data_AF-N9KGP0-F1
#
_entry.id   AF-N9KGP0-F1
#
_cell.length_a   1.000
_cell.length_b   1.000
_cell.length_c   1.000
_cell.angle_alpha   90.00
_cell.angle_beta   90.00
_cell.angle_gamma   90.00
#
_symmetry.space_group_name_H-M   'P 1'
#
loop_
_entity.id
_entity.type
_entity.pdbx_description
1 polymer ?
#
loop_
_entity_poly.entity_id
_entity_poly.type
_entity_poly.pdbx_seq_one_letter_code
_entity_poly.pdbx_strand_id
1 'polypeptide(L)'
;MLFIFHILDVPLMTHTPFFRACVLLLGLSAPLAIHAAPTDPLIGTWKVVDERTGTYLSDIVIRRHSATEQYSAVIVKMYPSAKEAAPTLCTACSGTLKNQPIIGMEVLTGLKMLSQNEEFGQGVWINPYDGYKYSLNARLSKTGKMLSINAKNPSNNSFRNMTWIRL
;
A
#
# COMPACT_ATOMS: atom_id res chain seq x y z
N MET A 1 70.50 -69.79 -33.94
CA MET A 1 70.64 -71.16 -33.42
C MET A 1 69.94 -71.20 -32.07
N LEU A 2 68.86 -72.01 -31.98
CA LEU A 2 67.95 -72.32 -30.85
C LEU A 2 67.19 -71.16 -30.18
N PHE A 3 65.87 -71.00 -30.40
CA PHE A 3 64.70 -71.68 -29.76
C PHE A 3 64.57 -71.43 -28.25
N ILE A 4 63.44 -70.84 -27.81
CA ILE A 4 62.41 -71.46 -26.95
C ILE A 4 61.27 -70.45 -26.67
N PHE A 5 60.04 -70.90 -26.92
CA PHE A 5 58.75 -70.33 -26.50
C PHE A 5 58.37 -70.88 -25.11
N HIS A 6 57.75 -70.09 -24.22
CA HIS A 6 56.44 -70.39 -23.58
C HIS A 6 56.04 -69.27 -22.58
N ILE A 7 54.94 -68.54 -22.82
CA ILE A 7 53.60 -68.60 -22.16
C ILE A 7 53.64 -68.39 -20.63
N LEU A 8 52.93 -67.36 -20.13
CA LEU A 8 51.77 -67.42 -19.20
C LEU A 8 51.49 -66.08 -18.48
N ASP A 9 50.21 -65.70 -18.53
CA ASP A 9 49.36 -65.03 -17.53
C ASP A 9 49.50 -63.55 -17.11
N VAL A 10 48.44 -62.82 -17.48
CA VAL A 10 47.76 -61.61 -16.93
C VAL A 10 47.28 -61.88 -15.45
N PRO A 11 46.80 -60.96 -14.55
CA PRO A 11 46.40 -59.53 -14.60
C PRO A 11 46.83 -58.65 -13.37
N LEU A 12 46.28 -57.42 -13.34
CA LEU A 12 45.63 -56.76 -12.18
C LEU A 12 46.40 -55.65 -11.42
N MET A 13 46.08 -54.41 -11.82
CA MET A 13 45.52 -53.30 -11.03
C MET A 13 46.10 -52.87 -9.66
N THR A 14 46.05 -51.54 -9.48
CA THR A 14 46.26 -50.69 -8.28
C THR A 14 47.68 -50.10 -8.21
N HIS A 15 47.92 -48.79 -8.09
CA HIS A 15 47.29 -47.76 -7.26
C HIS A 15 47.47 -46.35 -7.87
N THR A 16 46.44 -45.52 -7.78
CA THR A 16 46.48 -44.04 -7.93
C THR A 16 47.23 -43.39 -6.76
N PRO A 17 47.81 -42.19 -6.95
CA PRO A 17 47.11 -40.99 -6.49
C PRO A 17 47.17 -39.84 -7.52
N PHE A 18 46.02 -39.38 -8.01
CA PHE A 18 45.39 -38.15 -7.49
C PHE A 18 46.20 -36.86 -7.70
N PHE A 19 46.72 -36.60 -8.91
CA PHE A 19 46.86 -35.22 -9.40
C PHE A 19 45.52 -34.76 -9.97
N ARG A 20 44.59 -34.42 -9.07
CA ARG A 20 43.32 -33.78 -9.44
C ARG A 20 43.61 -32.34 -9.87
N ALA A 21 43.20 -32.05 -11.10
CA ALA A 21 43.17 -30.73 -11.71
C ALA A 21 42.66 -29.66 -10.73
N CYS A 22 43.40 -28.55 -10.63
CA CYS A 22 42.88 -27.30 -10.10
C CYS A 22 41.77 -26.80 -11.03
N VAL A 23 40.53 -27.21 -10.75
CA VAL A 23 39.33 -26.60 -11.31
C VAL A 23 39.15 -25.24 -10.63
N LEU A 24 39.26 -24.17 -11.43
CA LEU A 24 38.88 -22.81 -11.07
C LEU A 24 37.39 -22.78 -10.68
N LEU A 25 37.09 -22.93 -9.39
CA LEU A 25 35.81 -22.54 -8.82
C LEU A 25 35.81 -21.02 -8.62
N LEU A 26 35.57 -20.29 -9.72
CA LEU A 26 35.11 -18.91 -9.65
C LEU A 26 33.74 -18.94 -8.96
N GLY A 27 33.76 -18.64 -7.65
CA GLY A 27 32.58 -18.56 -6.81
C GLY A 27 31.58 -17.60 -7.41
N LEU A 28 30.45 -18.15 -7.85
CA LEU A 28 29.29 -17.40 -8.32
C LEU A 28 28.59 -16.79 -7.09
N SER A 29 29.19 -15.77 -6.47
CA SER A 29 28.52 -14.95 -5.47
C SER A 29 27.55 -14.03 -6.21
N ALA A 30 26.37 -14.55 -6.56
CA ALA A 30 25.29 -13.72 -7.06
C ALA A 30 24.85 -12.78 -5.93
N PRO A 31 24.91 -11.44 -6.10
CA PRO A 31 24.36 -10.53 -5.12
C PRO A 31 22.85 -10.76 -5.06
N LEU A 32 22.34 -11.17 -3.90
CA LEU A 32 20.91 -11.20 -3.62
C LEU A 32 20.41 -9.76 -3.67
N ALA A 33 19.88 -9.34 -4.83
CA ALA A 33 19.19 -8.07 -4.96
C ALA A 33 17.89 -8.15 -4.14
N ILE A 34 17.92 -7.60 -2.93
CA ILE A 34 16.74 -7.40 -2.10
C ILE A 34 15.85 -6.40 -2.82
N HIS A 35 14.90 -6.89 -3.61
CA HIS A 35 13.85 -6.06 -4.18
C HIS A 35 12.89 -5.72 -3.03
N ALA A 36 12.97 -4.49 -2.53
CA ALA A 36 11.95 -3.98 -1.63
C ALA A 36 10.60 -4.07 -2.36
N ALA A 37 9.65 -4.81 -1.77
CA ALA A 37 8.30 -4.87 -2.32
C ALA A 37 7.76 -3.43 -2.42
N PRO A 38 7.16 -3.04 -3.56
CA PRO A 38 6.58 -1.72 -3.69
C PRO A 38 5.54 -1.52 -2.59
N THR A 39 5.82 -0.58 -1.69
CA THR A 39 4.88 -0.22 -0.62
C THR A 39 3.68 0.48 -1.25
N ASP A 40 2.49 0.05 -0.88
CA ASP A 40 1.25 0.68 -1.32
C ASP A 40 1.26 2.19 -1.02
N PRO A 41 1.06 3.06 -2.03
CA PRO A 41 1.27 4.48 -1.86
C PRO A 41 0.14 5.18 -1.10
N LEU A 42 -0.98 4.51 -0.81
CA LEU A 42 -2.09 5.07 -0.04
C LEU A 42 -2.11 4.61 1.41
N ILE A 43 -1.62 3.40 1.71
CA ILE A 43 -1.61 2.90 3.09
C ILE A 43 -0.79 3.84 3.99
N GLY A 44 -1.36 4.21 5.14
CA GLY A 44 -0.74 5.09 6.12
C GLY A 44 -1.68 6.14 6.69
N THR A 45 -1.10 7.08 7.43
CA THR A 45 -1.82 8.18 8.07
C THR A 45 -1.76 9.43 7.21
N TRP A 46 -2.90 10.11 7.08
CA TRP A 46 -3.05 11.29 6.26
C TRP A 46 -3.79 12.39 7.02
N LYS A 47 -3.30 13.61 6.88
CA LYS A 47 -3.93 14.84 7.32
C LYS A 47 -4.92 15.31 6.27
N VAL A 48 -6.17 15.55 6.66
CA VAL A 48 -7.24 16.07 5.80
C VAL A 48 -7.32 17.58 5.91
N VAL A 49 -7.21 18.28 4.78
CA VAL A 49 -7.30 19.75 4.70
C VAL A 49 -8.44 20.17 3.77
N ASP A 50 -9.34 21.02 4.26
CA ASP A 50 -10.36 21.68 3.42
C ASP A 50 -9.68 22.77 2.56
N GLU A 51 -9.74 22.65 1.24
CA GLU A 51 -9.11 23.62 0.34
C GLU A 51 -9.77 24.99 0.39
N ARG A 52 -11.07 25.06 0.71
CA ARG A 52 -11.80 26.33 0.76
C ARG A 52 -11.32 27.21 1.91
N THR A 53 -10.93 26.59 3.03
CA THR A 53 -10.58 27.31 4.26
C THR A 53 -9.10 27.18 4.64
N GLY A 54 -8.38 26.22 4.07
CA GLY A 54 -7.05 25.82 4.52
C GLY A 54 -7.05 25.10 5.87
N THR A 55 -8.22 24.75 6.41
CA THR A 55 -8.34 24.20 7.76
C THR A 55 -7.91 22.74 7.76
N TYR A 56 -7.04 22.39 8.70
CA TYR A 56 -6.75 21.00 9.06
C TYR A 56 -7.94 20.43 9.83
N LEU A 57 -8.63 19.46 9.25
CA LEU A 57 -9.87 18.91 9.81
C LEU A 57 -9.63 17.68 10.68
N SER A 58 -8.82 16.73 10.20
CA SER A 58 -8.68 15.42 10.84
C SER A 58 -7.45 14.66 10.38
N ASP A 59 -7.05 13.68 11.19
CA ASP A 59 -6.18 12.60 10.77
C ASP A 59 -7.01 11.37 10.45
N ILE A 60 -6.70 10.74 9.32
CA ILE A 60 -7.29 9.47 8.90
C ILE A 60 -6.20 8.44 8.68
N VAL A 61 -6.53 7.17 8.94
CA VAL A 61 -5.66 6.04 8.59
C VAL A 61 -6.31 5.28 7.46
N ILE A 62 -5.61 5.21 6.32
CA ILE A 62 -6.03 4.45 5.14
C ILE A 62 -5.48 3.03 5.23
N ARG A 63 -6.35 2.05 4.97
CA ARG A 63 -6.02 0.63 4.83
C ARG A 63 -6.55 0.11 3.50
N ARG A 64 -6.03 -1.04 3.08
CA ARG A 64 -6.47 -1.75 1.87
C ARG A 64 -6.93 -3.15 2.25
N HIS A 65 -8.09 -3.54 1.77
CA HIS A 65 -8.62 -4.88 1.96
C HIS A 65 -8.00 -5.83 0.92
N SER A 66 -7.34 -6.90 1.37
CA SER A 66 -6.55 -7.79 0.51
C SER A 66 -7.36 -8.61 -0.50
N ALA A 67 -8.63 -8.91 -0.23
CA ALA A 67 -9.45 -9.70 -1.15
C ALA A 67 -10.20 -8.86 -2.18
N THR A 68 -10.57 -7.61 -1.82
CA THR A 68 -11.33 -6.72 -2.72
C THR A 68 -10.47 -5.64 -3.33
N GLU A 69 -9.22 -5.49 -2.86
CA GLU A 69 -8.24 -4.50 -3.28
C GLU A 69 -8.71 -3.04 -3.10
N GLN A 70 -9.81 -2.84 -2.36
CA GLN A 70 -10.43 -1.54 -2.06
C GLN A 70 -9.80 -0.91 -0.83
N TYR A 71 -9.72 0.42 -0.83
CA TYR A 71 -9.26 1.20 0.29
C TYR A 71 -10.42 1.68 1.15
N SER A 72 -10.18 1.70 2.46
CA SER A 72 -11.04 2.37 3.43
C SER A 72 -10.22 3.24 4.37
N ALA A 73 -10.86 4.19 5.04
CA ALA A 73 -10.20 5.06 6.00
C ALA A 73 -11.05 5.30 7.23
N VAL A 74 -10.39 5.33 8.39
CA VAL A 74 -10.99 5.67 9.68
C VAL A 74 -10.42 6.98 10.21
N ILE A 75 -11.24 7.78 10.88
CA ILE A 75 -10.75 8.96 11.60
C ILE A 75 -10.02 8.51 12.86
N VAL A 76 -8.82 9.01 13.10
CA VAL A 76 -8.06 8.76 14.34
C VAL A 76 -7.91 10.01 15.21
N LYS A 77 -8.06 11.21 14.61
CA LYS A 77 -8.04 12.47 15.35
C LYS A 77 -8.83 13.55 14.63
N MET A 78 -9.46 14.44 15.38
CA MET A 78 -10.18 15.60 14.86
C MET A 78 -9.49 16.88 15.33
N TYR A 79 -9.49 17.89 14.47
CA TYR A 79 -8.96 19.22 14.74
C TYR A 79 -10.10 20.23 14.53
N PRO A 80 -10.88 20.53 15.58
CA PRO A 80 -11.95 21.51 15.47
C PRO A 80 -11.41 22.90 15.18
N SER A 81 -12.23 23.72 14.51
CA SER A 81 -11.93 25.15 14.38
C SER A 81 -12.10 25.84 15.74
N ALA A 82 -11.41 26.97 15.96
CA ALA A 82 -11.52 27.72 17.21
C ALA A 82 -12.95 28.19 17.54
N LYS A 83 -13.87 28.18 16.56
CA LYS A 83 -15.26 28.64 16.70
C LYS A 83 -16.25 27.52 17.01
N GLU A 84 -15.85 26.25 16.92
CA GLU A 84 -16.77 25.11 17.05
C GLU A 84 -16.07 23.92 17.72
N ALA A 85 -16.69 23.35 18.74
CA ALA A 85 -16.18 22.12 19.35
C ALA A 85 -16.30 20.95 18.37
N ALA A 86 -15.33 20.04 18.37
CA ALA A 86 -15.42 18.85 17.52
C ALA A 86 -16.60 17.99 18.00
N PRO A 87 -17.54 17.60 17.10
CA PRO A 87 -18.57 16.67 17.48
C PRO A 87 -17.93 15.34 17.91
N THR A 88 -18.47 14.73 18.96
CA THR A 88 -18.01 13.42 19.45
C THR A 88 -18.74 12.28 18.77
N LEU A 89 -20.00 12.50 18.36
CA LEU A 89 -20.87 11.55 17.67
C LEU A 89 -21.33 12.13 16.33
N CYS A 90 -21.53 11.28 15.32
CA CYS A 90 -22.15 11.71 14.07
C CYS A 90 -23.68 11.76 14.19
N THR A 91 -24.21 12.84 14.75
CA THR A 91 -25.66 13.04 14.89
C THR A 91 -26.34 13.37 13.57
N ALA A 92 -25.61 14.00 12.63
CA ALA A 92 -26.09 14.31 11.27
C ALA A 92 -26.16 13.07 10.36
N CYS A 93 -25.42 12.01 10.67
CA CYS A 93 -25.44 10.76 9.91
C CYS A 93 -26.79 10.04 10.03
N SER A 94 -27.10 9.21 9.03
CA SER A 94 -28.30 8.36 9.00
C SER A 94 -27.95 6.87 9.02
N GLY A 95 -28.96 6.04 9.30
CA GLY A 95 -28.81 4.58 9.34
C GLY A 95 -27.85 4.11 10.42
N THR A 96 -27.01 3.12 10.09
CA THR A 96 -26.05 2.51 11.02
C THR A 96 -24.96 3.46 11.50
N LEU A 97 -24.73 4.55 10.78
CA LEU A 97 -23.73 5.58 11.10
C LEU A 97 -24.26 6.64 12.07
N LYS A 98 -25.58 6.69 12.29
CA LYS A 98 -26.18 7.67 13.21
C LYS A 98 -25.69 7.42 14.63
N ASN A 99 -25.27 8.49 15.31
CA ASN A 99 -24.77 8.48 16.69
C ASN A 99 -23.55 7.58 16.90
N GLN A 100 -22.82 7.20 15.85
CA GLN A 100 -21.54 6.52 16.00
C GLN A 100 -20.47 7.50 16.48
N PRO A 101 -19.50 7.06 17.32
CA PRO A 101 -18.32 7.85 17.65
C PRO A 101 -17.57 8.26 16.41
N ILE A 102 -17.21 9.55 16.29
CA ILE A 102 -16.49 10.07 15.11
C ILE A 102 -15.06 9.52 15.06
N ILE A 103 -14.38 9.45 16.20
CA ILE A 103 -13.09 8.78 16.28
C ILE A 103 -13.33 7.27 16.13
N GLY A 104 -12.65 6.65 15.17
CA GLY A 104 -12.84 5.26 14.76
C GLY A 104 -13.88 5.05 13.67
N MET A 105 -14.66 6.08 13.30
CA MET A 105 -15.65 5.96 12.24
C MET A 105 -14.98 5.74 10.88
N GLU A 106 -15.46 4.74 10.14
CA GLU A 106 -15.08 4.52 8.74
C GLU A 106 -15.75 5.57 7.86
N VAL A 107 -14.95 6.52 7.39
CA VAL A 107 -15.41 7.69 6.61
C VAL A 107 -15.10 7.58 5.13
N LEU A 108 -14.21 6.68 4.74
CA LEU A 108 -13.95 6.35 3.35
C LEU A 108 -14.18 4.87 3.15
N THR A 109 -14.95 4.51 2.13
CA THR A 109 -15.11 3.12 1.67
C THR A 109 -15.03 3.03 0.16
N GLY A 110 -14.72 1.83 -0.36
CA GLY A 110 -14.89 1.51 -1.78
C GLY A 110 -13.92 2.18 -2.74
N LEU A 111 -12.95 2.97 -2.25
CA LEU A 111 -11.97 3.63 -3.11
C LEU A 111 -11.11 2.58 -3.80
N LYS A 112 -10.86 2.72 -5.10
CA LYS A 112 -10.05 1.81 -5.90
C LYS A 112 -8.97 2.58 -6.64
N MET A 113 -7.84 1.91 -6.88
CA MET A 113 -6.84 2.40 -7.82
C MET A 113 -7.38 2.25 -9.25
N LEU A 114 -7.36 3.33 -10.01
CA LEU A 114 -7.79 3.41 -11.41
C LEU A 114 -6.59 3.47 -12.35
N SER A 115 -5.55 4.22 -11.96
CA SER A 115 -4.24 4.26 -12.62
C SER A 115 -3.15 3.94 -11.60
N GLN A 116 -2.16 3.16 -12.00
CA GLN A 116 -1.12 2.65 -11.12
C GLN A 116 -0.43 3.77 -10.34
N ASN A 117 -0.63 3.79 -9.03
CA ASN A 117 -0.04 4.77 -8.10
C ASN A 117 -0.32 6.24 -8.44
N GLU A 118 -1.38 6.54 -9.19
CA GLU A 118 -1.68 7.91 -9.62
C GLU A 118 -3.13 8.30 -9.37
N GLU A 119 -4.08 7.56 -9.93
CA GLU A 119 -5.49 7.93 -9.88
C GLU A 119 -6.31 6.90 -9.11
N PHE A 120 -7.21 7.40 -8.27
CA PHE A 120 -8.10 6.59 -7.45
C PHE A 120 -9.52 7.14 -7.53
N GLY A 121 -10.52 6.25 -7.46
CA GLY A 121 -11.91 6.67 -7.55
C GLY A 121 -12.89 5.60 -7.11
N GLN A 122 -14.18 5.86 -7.37
CA GLN A 122 -15.31 5.05 -6.87
C GLN A 122 -15.45 5.04 -5.34
N GLY A 123 -14.69 5.90 -4.65
CA GLY A 123 -14.76 6.00 -3.19
C GLY A 123 -16.05 6.69 -2.75
N VAL A 124 -16.51 6.34 -1.55
CA VAL A 124 -17.58 7.05 -0.85
C VAL A 124 -16.99 7.69 0.39
N TRP A 125 -17.01 9.02 0.44
CA TRP A 125 -16.63 9.81 1.60
C TRP A 125 -17.86 10.22 2.40
N ILE A 126 -17.88 9.94 3.70
CA ILE A 126 -18.90 10.40 4.63
C ILE A 126 -18.34 11.58 5.40
N ASN A 127 -18.99 12.73 5.32
CA ASN A 127 -18.63 13.89 6.13
C ASN A 127 -19.41 13.85 7.47
N PRO A 128 -18.73 13.72 8.63
CA PRO A 128 -19.40 13.65 9.93
C PRO A 128 -20.17 14.92 10.30
N TYR A 129 -19.81 16.07 9.73
CA TYR A 129 -20.42 17.36 10.08
C TYR A 129 -21.80 17.56 9.47
N ASP A 130 -22.00 17.10 8.23
CA ASP A 130 -23.29 17.25 7.51
C ASP A 130 -24.00 15.92 7.27
N GLY A 131 -23.35 14.79 7.58
CA GLY A 131 -23.90 13.45 7.40
C GLY A 131 -24.02 13.01 5.94
N TYR A 132 -23.53 13.82 4.99
CA TYR A 132 -23.64 13.52 3.58
C TYR A 132 -22.59 12.54 3.09
N LYS A 133 -22.97 11.80 2.05
CA LYS A 133 -22.12 10.89 1.31
C LYS A 133 -21.69 11.55 0.00
N TYR A 134 -20.40 11.51 -0.29
CA TYR A 134 -19.80 12.09 -1.47
C TYR A 134 -19.10 10.99 -2.28
N SER A 135 -19.31 10.98 -3.60
CA SER A 135 -18.47 10.23 -4.52
C SER A 135 -17.10 10.90 -4.59
N LEU A 136 -16.05 10.18 -4.19
CA LEU A 136 -14.70 10.67 -4.03
C LEU A 136 -13.79 10.11 -5.12
N ASN A 137 -13.08 11.02 -5.78
CA ASN A 137 -11.93 10.72 -6.65
C ASN A 137 -10.69 11.42 -6.09
N ALA A 138 -9.54 10.79 -6.25
CA ALA A 138 -8.26 11.27 -5.74
C ALA A 138 -7.16 11.11 -6.76
N ARG A 139 -6.21 12.05 -6.79
CA ARG A 139 -4.97 11.95 -7.55
C ARG A 139 -3.77 12.11 -6.64
N LEU A 140 -2.87 11.13 -6.67
CA LEU A 140 -1.63 11.14 -5.91
C LEU A 140 -0.57 11.97 -6.65
N SER A 141 0.09 12.85 -5.92
CA SER A 141 1.25 13.59 -6.40
C SER A 141 2.43 12.65 -6.69
N LYS A 142 3.33 13.07 -7.60
CA LYS A 142 4.54 12.31 -7.94
C LYS A 142 5.45 12.00 -6.76
N THR A 143 5.40 12.82 -5.70
CA THR A 143 6.19 12.61 -4.48
C THR A 143 5.55 11.60 -3.52
N GLY A 144 4.30 11.20 -3.76
CA GLY A 144 3.52 10.34 -2.85
C GLY A 144 3.07 11.01 -1.55
N LYS A 145 3.31 12.33 -1.41
CA LYS A 145 3.07 13.06 -0.15
C LYS A 145 1.74 13.80 -0.09
N MET A 146 1.09 13.98 -1.23
CA MET A 146 -0.16 14.72 -1.35
C MET A 146 -1.17 13.98 -2.22
N LEU A 147 -2.43 13.99 -1.82
CA LEU A 147 -3.59 13.61 -2.63
C LEU A 147 -4.46 14.83 -2.85
N SER A 148 -4.77 15.12 -4.11
CA SER A 148 -5.82 16.08 -4.48
C SER A 148 -7.15 15.34 -4.58
N ILE A 149 -8.12 15.74 -3.78
CA ILE A 149 -9.41 15.06 -3.64
C ILE A 149 -10.52 15.92 -4.24
N ASN A 150 -11.36 15.30 -5.06
CA ASN A 150 -12.62 15.87 -5.55
C ASN A 150 -13.76 14.98 -5.05
N ALA A 151 -14.64 15.55 -4.23
CA ALA A 151 -15.77 14.83 -3.65
C ALA A 151 -17.09 15.50 -4.06
N LYS A 152 -17.97 14.75 -4.73
CA LYS A 152 -19.28 15.24 -5.21
C LYS A 152 -20.41 14.55 -4.48
N ASN A 153 -21.35 15.31 -3.93
CA ASN A 153 -22.58 14.76 -3.39
C ASN A 153 -23.59 14.53 -4.53
N PRO A 154 -24.02 13.29 -4.79
CA PRO A 154 -24.95 12.99 -5.87
C PRO A 154 -26.38 13.47 -5.60
N SER A 155 -26.81 13.67 -4.34
CA SER A 155 -28.20 14.03 -4.03
C SER A 155 -28.51 15.50 -4.25
N ASN A 156 -27.53 16.38 -4.01
CA ASN A 156 -27.70 17.83 -4.11
C ASN A 156 -26.67 18.52 -5.01
N ASN A 157 -25.83 17.76 -5.71
CA ASN A 157 -24.77 18.26 -6.59
C ASN A 157 -23.77 19.22 -5.91
N SER A 158 -23.65 19.21 -4.58
CA SER A 158 -22.60 19.97 -3.90
C SER A 158 -21.24 19.30 -4.06
N PHE A 159 -20.18 20.11 -4.02
CA PHE A 159 -18.80 19.64 -4.14
C PHE A 159 -17.98 20.02 -2.90
N ARG A 160 -16.95 19.23 -2.63
CA ARG A 160 -15.90 19.50 -1.65
C ARG A 160 -14.56 19.12 -2.28
N ASN A 161 -13.62 20.04 -2.23
CA ASN A 161 -12.24 19.78 -2.60
C ASN A 161 -11.41 19.74 -1.32
N MET A 162 -10.53 18.75 -1.24
CA MET A 162 -9.64 18.56 -0.10
C MET A 162 -8.25 18.23 -0.61
N THR A 163 -7.25 18.63 0.15
CA THR A 163 -5.89 18.12 -0.02
C THR A 163 -5.59 17.23 1.17
N TRP A 164 -5.18 15.98 0.92
CA TRP A 164 -4.67 15.11 1.97
C TRP A 164 -3.15 15.09 1.94
N ILE A 165 -2.51 15.28 3.09
CA ILE A 165 -1.06 15.35 3.22
C ILE A 165 -0.60 14.17 4.06
N ARG A 166 0.39 13.42 3.56
CA ARG A 166 0.96 12.27 4.28
C ARG A 166 1.63 12.75 5.57
N LEU A 167 1.36 12.05 6.67
CA LEU A 167 1.96 12.28 7.98
C LEU A 167 3.17 11.37 8.21
#